data_AF-A0A920QZQ6-F1
#
_entry.id   AF-A0A920QZQ6-F1
#
_cell.length_a   1.000
_cell.length_b   1.000
_cell.length_c   1.000
_cell.angle_alpha   90.00
_cell.angle_beta   90.00
_cell.angle_gamma   90.00
#
_symmetry.space_group_name_H-M   'P 1'
#
loop_
_entity.id
_entity.type
_entity.pdbx_description
1 polymer ?
#
loop_
_entity_poly.entity_id
_entity_poly.type
_entity_poly.pdbx_seq_one_letter_code
_entity_poly.pdbx_strand_id
1 'polypeptide(L)'
;MQEAAHRARSGLGPTLIDAQVERFLPHTSDDDDTRYRTREELELSYQRDPIVLLRNQLEANTTLTAKIQSDIEKEAKLIINEATQNAEAAPYVETSEFNNHVYSTN
;
A
#
# COMPACT_ATOMS: atom_id res chain seq x y z
N MET A 1 -9.87 0.34 13.80
CA MET A 1 -10.16 1.59 13.03
C MET A 1 -11.61 2.08 13.20
N GLN A 2 -12.65 1.24 12.99
CA GLN A 2 -14.06 1.69 13.05
C GLN A 2 -14.44 2.37 14.38
N GLU A 3 -14.06 1.78 15.52
CA GLU A 3 -14.32 2.34 16.86
C GLU A 3 -13.68 3.72 17.05
N ALA A 4 -12.38 3.85 16.77
CA ALA A 4 -11.67 5.13 16.87
C ALA A 4 -12.30 6.22 15.98
N ALA A 5 -12.71 5.85 14.76
CA ALA A 5 -13.39 6.76 13.85
C ALA A 5 -14.78 7.16 14.37
N HIS A 6 -15.52 6.23 14.98
CA HIS A 6 -16.78 6.53 15.63
C HIS A 6 -16.58 7.48 16.82
N ARG A 7 -15.61 7.20 17.70
CA ARG A 7 -15.26 8.06 18.84
C ARG A 7 -14.99 9.51 18.40
N ALA A 8 -14.16 9.68 17.37
CA ALA A 8 -13.84 11.00 16.83
C ALA A 8 -15.09 11.71 16.28
N ARG A 9 -15.92 11.02 15.48
CA ARG A 9 -17.16 11.59 14.93
C ARG A 9 -18.21 11.92 15.99
N SER A 10 -18.24 11.14 17.08
CA SER A 10 -19.12 11.38 18.22
C SER A 10 -18.62 12.49 19.15
N GLY A 11 -17.56 13.22 18.79
CA GLY A 11 -17.03 14.34 19.58
C GLY A 11 -16.31 13.91 20.86
N LEU A 12 -15.97 12.64 21.00
CA LEU A 12 -15.33 12.09 22.21
C LEU A 12 -13.81 12.26 22.21
N GLY A 13 -13.27 13.00 21.24
CA GLY A 13 -11.85 13.30 21.12
C GLY A 13 -11.04 12.24 20.36
N PRO A 14 -9.70 12.41 20.31
CA PRO A 14 -8.82 11.57 19.51
C PRO A 14 -8.59 10.18 20.11
N THR A 15 -7.97 9.30 19.31
CA THR A 15 -7.46 7.98 19.70
C THR A 15 -6.07 7.81 19.11
N LEU A 16 -5.12 7.26 19.87
CA LEU A 16 -3.85 6.78 19.35
C LEU A 16 -4.00 5.33 18.92
N ILE A 17 -3.53 4.98 17.72
CA ILE A 17 -3.52 3.60 17.20
C ILE A 17 -2.08 3.28 16.85
N ASP A 18 -1.52 2.24 17.47
CA ASP A 18 -0.24 1.67 17.10
C ASP A 18 -0.49 0.41 16.27
N ALA A 19 -0.19 0.50 14.96
CA ALA A 19 -0.35 -0.59 14.02
C ALA A 19 1.01 -1.22 13.74
N GLN A 20 1.23 -2.40 14.31
CA GLN A 20 2.48 -3.14 14.12
C GLN A 20 2.46 -3.80 12.72
N VAL A 21 3.34 -3.31 11.84
CA VAL A 21 3.45 -3.76 10.45
C VAL A 21 4.91 -4.00 10.09
N GLU A 22 5.11 -4.84 9.08
CA GLU A 22 6.42 -5.17 8.55
C GLU A 22 6.64 -4.54 7.19
N ARG A 23 7.89 -4.17 6.93
CA ARG A 23 8.32 -3.57 5.67
C ARG A 23 9.21 -4.57 4.94
N PHE A 24 8.75 -5.08 3.82
CA PHE A 24 9.41 -6.22 3.16
C PHE A 24 10.63 -5.85 2.30
N LEU A 25 10.65 -4.63 1.76
CA LEU A 25 11.73 -4.12 0.91
C LEU A 25 12.66 -3.18 1.71
N PRO A 26 13.85 -2.79 1.18
CA PRO A 26 14.78 -1.81 1.77
C PRO A 26 14.23 -0.39 1.88
N HIS A 27 14.78 0.48 2.75
CA HIS A 27 14.17 1.76 3.19
C HIS A 27 13.74 2.62 2.01
N THR A 28 14.60 2.65 1.02
CA THR A 28 14.41 3.27 -0.29
C THR A 28 15.17 2.43 -1.33
N SER A 29 15.14 2.84 -2.59
CA SER A 29 15.98 2.26 -3.65
C SER A 29 17.50 2.43 -3.40
N ASP A 30 17.89 3.39 -2.56
CA ASP A 30 19.29 3.71 -2.27
C ASP A 30 19.79 3.04 -0.98
N ASP A 31 18.94 2.21 -0.35
CA ASP A 31 19.24 1.52 0.90
C ASP A 31 19.54 0.03 0.68
N ASP A 32 20.35 -0.52 1.60
CA ASP A 32 20.63 -1.94 1.71
C ASP A 32 20.30 -2.41 3.12
N ASP A 33 19.12 -3.02 3.27
CA ASP A 33 18.61 -3.46 4.55
C ASP A 33 19.31 -4.69 5.11
N THR A 34 20.04 -5.44 4.28
CA THR A 34 20.81 -6.61 4.71
C THR A 34 21.94 -6.25 5.68
N ARG A 35 22.30 -4.96 5.76
CA ARG A 35 23.28 -4.42 6.70
C ARG A 35 22.78 -4.35 8.13
N TYR A 36 21.46 -4.30 8.34
CA TYR A 36 20.86 -4.07 9.65
C TYR A 36 19.66 -4.99 9.94
N ARG A 37 19.26 -5.84 8.99
CA ARG A 37 18.22 -6.86 9.16
C ARG A 37 18.72 -8.22 8.72
N THR A 38 18.25 -9.26 9.40
CA THR A 38 18.57 -10.64 9.00
C THR A 38 17.52 -11.15 8.00
N ARG A 39 17.94 -12.11 7.15
CA ARG A 39 16.99 -12.82 6.29
C ARG A 39 15.92 -13.56 7.09
N GLU A 40 16.27 -14.09 8.25
CA GLU A 40 15.35 -14.84 9.11
C GLU A 40 14.22 -13.96 9.66
N GLU A 41 14.52 -12.69 10.01
CA GLU A 41 13.51 -11.70 10.38
C GLU A 41 12.51 -11.43 9.25
N LEU A 42 13.01 -11.32 8.01
CA LEU A 42 12.16 -11.13 6.82
C LEU A 42 11.27 -12.35 6.56
N GLU A 43 11.81 -13.58 6.67
CA GLU A 43 11.02 -14.80 6.50
C GLU A 43 9.89 -14.93 7.53
N LEU A 44 10.17 -14.58 8.80
CA LEU A 44 9.14 -14.52 9.84
C LEU A 44 8.08 -13.44 9.56
N SER A 45 8.47 -12.37 8.86
CA SER A 45 7.56 -11.30 8.44
C SER A 45 6.64 -11.75 7.31
N TYR A 46 7.15 -12.50 6.32
CA TYR A 46 6.33 -13.05 5.23
C TYR A 46 5.28 -14.05 5.71
N GLN A 47 5.51 -14.77 6.80
CA GLN A 47 4.48 -15.62 7.42
C GLN A 47 3.28 -14.83 7.95
N ARG A 48 3.46 -13.53 8.18
CA ARG A 48 2.43 -12.60 8.66
C ARG A 48 1.89 -11.71 7.54
N ASP A 49 2.18 -12.03 6.27
CA ASP A 49 1.69 -11.26 5.12
C ASP A 49 0.14 -11.19 5.14
N PRO A 50 -0.45 -10.00 5.32
CA PRO A 50 -1.89 -9.84 5.45
C PRO A 50 -2.65 -10.27 4.20
N ILE A 51 -2.05 -10.21 3.00
CA ILE A 51 -2.68 -10.65 1.76
C ILE A 51 -2.80 -12.17 1.77
N VAL A 52 -1.74 -12.88 2.15
CA VAL A 52 -1.73 -14.35 2.24
C VAL A 52 -2.70 -14.82 3.32
N LEU A 53 -2.67 -14.19 4.49
CA LEU A 53 -3.55 -14.54 5.61
C LEU A 53 -5.04 -14.36 5.22
N LEU A 54 -5.38 -13.22 4.60
CA LEU A 54 -6.75 -12.98 4.14
C LEU A 54 -7.17 -13.95 3.04
N ARG A 55 -6.31 -14.20 2.05
CA ARG A 55 -6.58 -15.18 0.98
C ARG A 55 -6.92 -16.54 1.57
N ASN A 56 -6.07 -17.07 2.45
CA ASN A 56 -6.27 -18.38 3.06
C ASN A 56 -7.59 -18.45 3.86
N GLN A 57 -7.95 -17.37 4.57
CA GLN A 57 -9.23 -17.28 5.29
C GLN A 57 -10.44 -17.32 4.35
N LEU A 58 -10.37 -16.60 3.21
CA LEU A 58 -11.46 -16.54 2.24
C LEU A 58 -11.57 -17.79 1.37
N GLU A 59 -10.46 -18.49 1.11
CA GLU A 59 -10.48 -19.80 0.46
C GLU A 59 -11.10 -20.85 1.39
N ALA A 60 -10.74 -20.85 2.67
CA ALA A 60 -11.26 -21.78 3.67
C ALA A 60 -12.78 -21.69 3.86
N ASN A 61 -13.37 -20.50 3.66
CA ASN A 61 -14.81 -20.31 3.73
C ASN A 61 -15.49 -20.27 2.34
N THR A 62 -14.78 -20.66 1.28
CA THR A 62 -15.25 -20.71 -0.12
C THR A 62 -15.69 -19.38 -0.74
N THR A 63 -15.45 -18.25 -0.08
CA THR A 63 -15.75 -16.91 -0.62
C THR A 63 -14.82 -16.57 -1.78
N LEU A 64 -13.56 -16.96 -1.68
CA LEU A 64 -12.56 -16.76 -2.72
C LEU A 64 -12.33 -18.07 -3.48
N THR A 65 -12.75 -18.08 -4.74
CA THR A 65 -12.47 -19.19 -5.66
C THR A 65 -11.22 -18.89 -6.48
N ALA A 66 -10.58 -19.93 -7.03
CA ALA A 66 -9.43 -19.76 -7.94
C ALA A 66 -9.75 -18.83 -9.13
N LYS A 67 -10.99 -18.85 -9.62
CA LYS A 67 -11.45 -17.93 -10.67
C LYS A 67 -11.46 -16.48 -10.17
N ILE A 68 -12.08 -16.21 -9.02
CA ILE A 68 -12.15 -14.85 -8.45
C ILE A 68 -10.74 -14.33 -8.17
N GLN A 69 -9.86 -15.14 -7.58
CA GLN A 69 -8.47 -14.78 -7.34
C GLN A 69 -7.75 -14.39 -8.64
N SER A 70 -7.85 -15.25 -9.67
CA SER A 70 -7.26 -14.98 -10.99
C SER A 70 -7.81 -13.70 -11.62
N ASP A 71 -9.12 -13.45 -11.49
CA ASP A 71 -9.75 -12.27 -12.07
C ASP A 71 -9.24 -10.98 -11.38
N ILE A 72 -9.17 -10.97 -10.03
CA ILE A 72 -8.62 -9.85 -9.24
C ILE A 72 -7.15 -9.60 -9.61
N GLU A 73 -6.33 -10.64 -9.71
CA GLU A 73 -4.92 -10.49 -10.07
C GLU A 73 -4.72 -9.93 -11.48
N LYS A 74 -5.54 -10.36 -12.44
CA LYS A 74 -5.50 -9.84 -13.81
C LYS A 74 -5.92 -8.38 -13.86
N GLU A 75 -7.00 -8.03 -13.17
CA GLU A 75 -7.49 -6.66 -13.10
C GLU A 75 -6.46 -5.73 -12.43
N ALA A 76 -5.88 -6.14 -11.29
CA ALA A 76 -4.85 -5.37 -10.61
C ALA A 76 -3.62 -5.15 -11.51
N LYS A 77 -3.16 -6.17 -12.23
CA LYS A 77 -2.06 -6.04 -13.20
C LYS A 77 -2.40 -5.09 -14.35
N LEU A 78 -3.62 -5.16 -14.87
CA LEU A 78 -4.07 -4.27 -15.94
C LEU A 78 -4.04 -2.82 -15.45
N ILE A 79 -4.62 -2.54 -14.28
CA ILE A 79 -4.66 -1.19 -13.69
C ILE A 79 -3.25 -0.64 -13.48
N ILE A 80 -2.33 -1.45 -12.94
CA ILE A 80 -0.93 -1.02 -12.71
C ILE A 80 -0.23 -0.73 -14.03
N ASN A 81 -0.41 -1.58 -15.05
CA ASN A 81 0.22 -1.40 -16.36
C ASN A 81 -0.30 -0.16 -17.07
N GLU A 82 -1.61 0.07 -17.08
CA GLU A 82 -2.22 1.26 -17.68
C GLU A 82 -1.77 2.53 -16.94
N ALA A 83 -1.76 2.52 -15.60
CA ALA A 83 -1.27 3.64 -14.81
C ALA A 83 0.21 3.95 -15.09
N THR A 84 1.04 2.92 -15.22
CA THR A 84 2.47 3.05 -15.56
C THR A 84 2.64 3.65 -16.95
N GLN A 85 1.95 3.12 -17.96
CA GLN A 85 2.01 3.63 -19.33
C GLN A 85 1.56 5.09 -19.41
N ASN A 86 0.48 5.44 -18.71
CA ASN A 86 -0.01 6.83 -18.67
C ASN A 86 1.00 7.76 -17.99
N ALA A 87 1.65 7.32 -16.91
CA ALA A 87 2.66 8.11 -16.22
C ALA A 87 3.93 8.29 -17.06
N GLU A 88 4.39 7.25 -17.76
CA GLU A 88 5.55 7.30 -18.63
C GLU A 88 5.31 8.12 -19.91
N ALA A 89 4.08 8.12 -20.43
CA ALA A 89 3.69 8.90 -21.60
C ALA A 89 3.40 10.37 -21.27
N ALA A 90 3.27 10.73 -19.99
CA ALA A 90 3.01 12.10 -19.59
C ALA A 90 4.19 13.01 -19.98
N PRO A 91 3.93 14.19 -20.58
CA PRO A 91 4.99 15.14 -20.88
C PRO A 91 5.62 15.64 -19.59
N TYR A 92 6.90 15.99 -19.66
CA TYR A 92 7.55 16.74 -18.60
C TYR A 92 6.85 18.09 -18.40
N VAL A 93 6.83 18.58 -17.16
CA VAL A 93 6.36 19.93 -16.87
C VAL A 93 7.30 20.96 -17.49
N GLU A 94 6.72 22.05 -17.99
CA GLU A 94 7.50 23.14 -18.57
C GLU A 94 8.19 23.97 -17.48
N THR A 95 9.38 24.49 -17.78
CA THR A 95 10.13 25.30 -16.81
C THR A 95 9.40 26.59 -16.40
N SER A 96 8.48 27.08 -17.22
CA SER A 96 7.60 28.22 -16.90
C SER A 96 6.69 27.94 -15.70
N GLU A 97 6.40 26.68 -15.42
CA GLU A 97 5.55 26.25 -14.30
C GLU A 97 6.31 26.13 -12.98
N PHE A 98 7.62 26.42 -12.97
CA PHE A 98 8.49 26.26 -11.79
C PHE A 98 7.97 26.96 -10.53
N ASN A 99 7.36 28.15 -10.66
CA ASN A 99 6.84 28.91 -9.53
C ASN A 99 5.35 28.66 -9.25
N ASN A 100 4.70 27.73 -9.95
CA ASN A 100 3.30 27.41 -9.70
C ASN A 100 3.12 26.88 -8.26
N HIS A 101 1.98 27.20 -7.66
CA HIS A 101 1.57 26.72 -6.32
C HIS A 101 2.45 27.16 -5.13
N VAL A 102 3.38 28.10 -5.31
CA VAL A 102 4.12 28.70 -4.18
C VAL A 102 3.17 29.46 -3.25
N TYR A 103 2.16 30.13 -3.81
CA TYR A 103 1.06 30.75 -3.09
C TYR A 103 -0.28 30.32 -3.72
N SER A 104 -1.37 30.39 -2.93
CA SER A 104 -2.71 30.29 -3.48
C SER A 104 -3.07 31.54 -4.28
N THR A 105 -3.83 31.38 -5.35
CA THR A 105 -4.51 32.50 -5.99
C THR A 105 -5.64 32.97 -5.08
N ASN A 106 -5.60 34.24 -4.65
CA ASN A 106 -6.72 34.90 -3.96
C ASN A 106 -7.94 35.03 -4.88
#